data_AF-A0A9D4MEB8-F1
#
_entry.id   AF-A0A9D4MEB8-F1
#
_cell.length_a   1.000
_cell.length_b   1.000
_cell.length_c   1.000
_cell.angle_alpha   90.00
_cell.angle_beta   90.00
_cell.angle_gamma   90.00
#
_symmetry.space_group_name_H-M   'P 1'
#
loop_
_entity.id
_entity.type
_entity.pdbx_description
1 polymer ?
#
loop_
_entity_poly.entity_id
_entity_poly.type
_entity_poly.pdbx_seq_one_letter_code
_entity_poly.pdbx_strand_id
1 'polypeptide(L)'
;MYVESLEALGYFYQYLNSYLGKRQYTGEEIPENRIFAQYHKEMKSFIVSDLCKKKPSIRLVLATVALGMGLDAPSISRVIHCRPPTSLEAYMQKIGRAGRKGQSSEAILYYNNYDKG
;
A
#
# COMPACT_ATOMS: atom_id res chain seq x y z
N MET A 1 -0.18 -1.55 1.33
CA MET A 1 -0.24 -1.83 2.77
C MET A 1 -1.41 -1.09 3.36
N TYR A 2 -2.32 -1.83 3.99
CA TYR A 2 -3.48 -1.27 4.65
C TYR A 2 -3.22 -1.12 6.15
N VAL A 3 -3.45 0.07 6.67
CA VAL A 3 -3.39 0.43 8.09
C VAL A 3 -4.78 0.84 8.60
N GLU A 4 -4.97 0.82 9.91
CA GLU A 4 -6.28 0.97 10.54
C GLU A 4 -6.75 2.42 10.71
N SER A 5 -5.83 3.37 10.84
CA SER A 5 -6.14 4.77 11.10
C SER A 5 -5.26 5.72 10.28
N LEU A 6 -5.71 6.98 10.13
CA LEU A 6 -4.91 8.04 9.54
C LEU A 6 -3.67 8.36 10.38
N GLU A 7 -3.76 8.17 11.70
CA GLU A 7 -2.65 8.35 12.62
C GLU A 7 -1.54 7.32 12.36
N ALA A 8 -1.90 6.03 12.32
CA ALA A 8 -0.98 4.95 11.98
C ALA A 8 -0.36 5.15 10.58
N LEU A 9 -1.17 5.63 9.63
CA LEU A 9 -0.72 5.97 8.28
C LEU A 9 0.38 7.06 8.31
N GLY A 10 0.19 8.11 9.11
CA GLY A 10 1.16 9.17 9.32
C GLY A 10 2.46 8.66 9.99
N TYR A 11 2.34 7.86 11.05
CA TYR A 11 3.50 7.28 11.72
C TYR A 11 4.34 6.41 10.78
N PHE A 12 3.70 5.50 10.03
CA PHE A 12 4.42 4.66 9.05
C PHE A 12 5.09 5.48 7.97
N TYR A 13 4.41 6.52 7.46
CA TYR A 13 4.99 7.40 6.46
C TYR A 13 6.24 8.12 6.99
N GLN A 14 6.16 8.70 8.20
CA GLN A 14 7.27 9.38 8.82
C GLN A 14 8.42 8.43 9.17
N TYR A 15 8.09 7.23 9.65
CA TYR A 15 9.06 6.17 9.90
C TYR A 15 9.83 5.81 8.63
N LEU A 16 9.13 5.55 7.51
CA LEU A 16 9.77 5.24 6.23
C LEU A 16 10.64 6.41 5.73
N ASN A 17 10.15 7.63 5.87
CA ASN A 17 10.90 8.83 5.49
C ASN A 17 12.23 8.92 6.26
N SER A 18 12.19 8.71 7.58
CA SER A 18 13.38 8.72 8.43
C SER A 18 14.30 7.53 8.19
N TYR A 19 13.73 6.32 8.03
CA TYR A 19 14.48 5.08 7.92
C TYR A 19 15.17 4.93 6.55
N LEU A 20 14.49 5.32 5.47
CA LEU A 20 15.01 5.20 4.12
C LEU A 20 15.94 6.36 3.78
N GLY A 21 15.68 7.58 4.28
CA GLY A 21 16.46 8.76 3.94
C GLY A 21 16.54 8.93 2.42
N LYS A 22 17.75 9.03 1.85
CA LYS A 22 17.96 9.13 0.39
C LYS A 22 17.56 7.87 -0.38
N ARG A 23 17.53 6.70 0.26
CA ARG A 23 17.17 5.42 -0.37
C ARG A 23 15.70 5.33 -0.76
N GLN A 24 14.89 6.32 -0.38
CA GLN A 24 13.50 6.38 -0.78
C GLN A 24 13.30 6.79 -2.25
N TYR A 25 14.35 7.17 -2.98
CA TYR A 25 14.26 7.62 -4.36
C TYR A 25 14.96 6.65 -5.32
N THR A 26 14.35 6.41 -6.48
CA THR A 26 15.01 5.78 -7.62
C THR A 26 15.60 6.87 -8.51
N GLY A 27 16.86 7.26 -8.26
CA GLY A 27 17.54 8.31 -9.01
C GLY A 27 17.52 9.65 -8.27
N GLU A 28 17.10 10.72 -8.95
CA GLU A 28 17.07 12.07 -8.38
C GLU A 28 16.10 12.17 -7.18
N GLU A 29 16.44 13.00 -6.20
CA GLU A 29 15.68 13.22 -4.95
C GLU A 29 14.43 14.09 -5.16
N ILE A 30 13.61 13.75 -6.16
CA ILE A 30 12.35 14.43 -6.51
C ILE A 30 11.14 13.56 -6.13
N PRO A 31 9.98 14.16 -5.76
CA PRO A 31 8.79 13.43 -5.32
C PRO A 31 8.35 12.29 -6.27
N GLU A 32 8.51 12.48 -7.57
CA GLU A 32 8.13 11.54 -8.62
C GLU A 32 8.95 10.24 -8.62
N ASN A 33 10.17 10.29 -8.08
CA ASN A 33 11.07 9.14 -7.97
C ASN A 33 10.92 8.39 -6.66
N ARG A 34 9.98 8.79 -5.79
CA ARG A 34 9.80 8.16 -4.48
C ARG A 34 9.24 6.74 -4.61
N ILE A 35 9.82 5.81 -3.87
CA ILE A 35 9.43 4.39 -3.89
C ILE A 35 8.20 4.07 -3.03
N PHE A 36 7.69 5.03 -2.27
CA PHE A 36 6.47 4.85 -1.48
C PHE A 36 5.58 6.08 -1.52
N ALA A 37 4.28 5.86 -1.40
CA ALA A 37 3.27 6.91 -1.42
C ALA A 37 2.17 6.65 -0.36
N GLN A 38 1.61 7.73 0.17
CA GLN A 38 0.43 7.69 1.01
C GLN A 38 -0.81 7.91 0.15
N TYR A 39 -1.73 6.96 0.16
CA TYR A 39 -2.97 7.04 -0.58
C TYR A 39 -3.96 7.99 0.11
N HIS A 40 -4.35 9.03 -0.61
CA HIS A 40 -5.46 9.93 -0.31
C HIS A 40 -6.06 10.40 -1.64
N LYS A 41 -7.23 11.04 -1.58
CA LYS A 41 -8.08 11.32 -2.76
C LYS A 41 -7.34 12.11 -3.84
N GLU A 42 -6.55 13.08 -3.42
CA GLU A 42 -5.77 14.01 -4.24
C GLU A 42 -4.61 13.29 -4.95
N MET A 43 -4.02 12.28 -4.31
CA MET A 43 -2.90 11.51 -4.86
C MET A 43 -3.32 10.29 -5.67
N LYS A 44 -4.62 9.96 -5.73
CA LYS A 44 -5.13 8.78 -6.42
C LYS A 44 -4.66 8.71 -7.88
N SER A 45 -4.85 9.79 -8.63
CA SER A 45 -4.52 9.82 -10.07
C SER A 45 -3.03 9.63 -10.32
N PHE A 46 -2.18 10.26 -9.51
CA PHE A 46 -0.73 10.11 -9.59
C PHE A 46 -0.30 8.67 -9.28
N ILE A 47 -0.79 8.10 -8.17
CA ILE A 47 -0.43 6.73 -7.77
C ILE A 47 -0.87 5.72 -8.83
N VAL A 48 -2.11 5.82 -9.32
CA VAL A 48 -2.62 4.91 -10.36
C VAL A 48 -1.83 5.06 -11.66
N SER A 49 -1.52 6.30 -12.07
CA SER A 49 -0.71 6.56 -13.27
C SER A 49 0.68 5.94 -13.17
N ASP A 50 1.36 6.11 -12.03
CA ASP A 50 2.69 5.52 -11.81
C ASP A 50 2.67 3.99 -11.81
N LEU A 51 1.70 3.41 -11.12
CA LEU A 51 1.53 1.95 -11.07
C LEU A 51 1.21 1.33 -12.43
N CYS A 52 0.66 2.09 -13.39
CA CYS A 52 0.42 1.63 -14.75
C CYS A 52 1.64 1.75 -15.69
N LYS A 53 2.74 2.39 -15.27
CA LYS A 53 3.97 2.49 -16.07
C LYS A 53 4.60 1.10 -16.26
N LYS A 54 5.34 0.92 -17.36
CA LYS A 54 6.16 -0.30 -17.60
C LYS A 54 7.19 -0.54 -16.48
N LYS A 55 7.71 0.52 -15.88
CA LYS A 55 8.62 0.50 -14.73
C LYS A 55 8.09 1.50 -13.69
N PRO A 56 7.22 1.07 -12.76
CA PRO A 56 6.74 1.93 -11.69
C PRO A 56 7.88 2.34 -10.75
N SER A 57 7.87 3.60 -10.32
CA SER A 57 8.76 4.08 -9.27
C SER A 57 8.23 3.66 -7.90
N ILE A 58 6.91 3.76 -7.72
CA ILE A 58 6.23 3.39 -6.48
C ILE A 58 6.26 1.87 -6.31
N ARG A 59 6.81 1.44 -5.18
CA ARG A 59 6.87 0.04 -4.73
C ARG A 59 5.95 -0.24 -3.57
N LEU A 60 5.63 0.77 -2.77
CA LEU A 60 4.77 0.65 -1.58
C LEU A 60 3.72 1.77 -1.54
N VAL A 61 2.45 1.40 -1.49
CA VAL A 61 1.36 2.33 -1.22
C VAL A 61 0.84 2.08 0.19
N LEU A 62 0.85 3.09 1.04
CA LEU A 62 0.21 3.07 2.36
C LEU A 62 -1.22 3.60 2.22
N ALA A 63 -2.24 2.90 2.72
CA ALA A 63 -3.63 3.33 2.64
C ALA A 63 -4.42 2.91 3.88
N THR A 64 -5.51 3.60 4.21
CA THR A 64 -6.50 3.05 5.15
C THR A 64 -7.49 2.14 4.43
N VAL A 65 -8.16 1.27 5.17
CA VAL A 65 -9.19 0.36 4.64
C VAL A 65 -10.27 1.10 3.86
N ALA A 66 -10.77 2.22 4.39
CA ALA A 66 -11.80 3.02 3.75
C ALA A 66 -11.31 3.73 2.48
N LEU A 67 -10.03 4.11 2.43
CA LEU A 67 -9.47 4.86 1.31
C LEU A 67 -9.01 3.96 0.15
N GLY A 68 -8.37 2.82 0.41
CA GLY A 68 -7.83 1.99 -0.67
C GLY A 68 -8.85 1.11 -1.41
N MET A 69 -10.13 1.15 -1.04
CA MET A 69 -11.23 0.59 -1.82
C MET A 69 -11.36 1.32 -3.18
N GLY A 70 -10.52 0.96 -4.15
CA GLY A 70 -10.53 1.58 -5.48
C GLY A 70 -9.17 1.74 -6.15
N LEU A 71 -8.07 1.30 -5.54
CA LEU A 71 -6.80 1.16 -6.25
C LEU A 71 -6.83 -0.15 -7.06
N ASP A 72 -6.98 -0.03 -8.37
CA ASP A 72 -6.97 -1.15 -9.32
C ASP A 72 -5.89 -0.86 -10.37
N ALA A 73 -4.74 -1.52 -10.23
CA ALA A 73 -3.61 -1.34 -11.13
C ALA A 73 -2.93 -2.69 -11.39
N PRO A 74 -2.50 -2.97 -12.63
CA PRO A 74 -1.99 -4.29 -13.03
C PRO A 74 -0.66 -4.68 -12.36
N SER A 75 0.09 -3.72 -11.81
CA SER A 75 1.36 -3.96 -11.12
C SER A 75 1.22 -4.34 -9.65
N ILE A 76 0.00 -4.32 -9.10
CA ILE A 76 -0.25 -4.69 -7.70
C ILE A 76 -0.13 -6.22 -7.57
N SER A 77 1.01 -6.66 -7.05
CA SER A 77 1.32 -8.09 -6.82
C SER A 77 1.13 -8.52 -5.37
N ARG A 78 1.10 -7.59 -4.41
CA ARG A 78 0.96 -7.91 -2.98
C ARG A 78 0.03 -6.96 -2.24
N VAL A 79 -0.75 -7.52 -1.32
CA VAL A 79 -1.58 -6.77 -0.39
C VAL A 79 -1.18 -7.16 1.04
N ILE A 80 -0.76 -6.17 1.82
CA ILE A 80 -0.31 -6.37 3.21
C ILE A 80 -1.32 -5.73 4.16
N HIS A 81 -1.76 -6.49 5.17
CA HIS A 81 -2.57 -6.03 6.28
C HIS A 81 -1.74 -6.02 7.56
N CYS A 82 -1.67 -4.89 8.26
CA CYS A 82 -0.88 -4.73 9.49
C CYS A 82 -1.65 -5.01 10.79
N ARG A 83 -2.90 -5.47 10.68
CA ARG A 83 -3.73 -5.97 11.77
C ARG A 83 -4.75 -6.98 11.22
N PRO A 84 -5.23 -7.93 12.05
CA PRO A 84 -6.36 -8.77 11.70
C PRO A 84 -7.54 -7.92 11.20
N PRO A 85 -8.15 -8.26 10.06
CA PRO A 85 -9.37 -7.61 9.61
C PRO A 85 -10.49 -7.92 10.60
N THR A 86 -11.40 -6.95 10.79
CA THR A 86 -12.58 -7.06 11.69
C THR A 86 -13.55 -8.17 11.29
N SER A 87 -13.42 -8.74 10.09
CA SER A 87 -14.12 -9.95 9.66
C SER A 87 -13.38 -10.67 8.54
N LEU A 88 -13.65 -11.97 8.40
CA LEU A 88 -13.15 -12.78 7.28
C LEU A 88 -13.61 -12.23 5.91
N GLU A 89 -14.83 -11.71 5.85
CA GLU A 89 -15.38 -11.13 4.63
C GLU A 89 -14.62 -9.85 4.20
N ALA A 90 -14.28 -8.99 5.17
CA ALA A 90 -13.44 -7.82 4.94
C ALA A 90 -12.00 -8.19 4.53
N TYR A 91 -11.50 -9.35 4.95
CA TYR A 91 -10.23 -9.91 4.46
C TYR A 91 -10.36 -10.32 2.98
N MET A 92 -11.37 -11.15 2.68
CA MET A 92 -11.61 -11.73 1.36
C MET A 92 -11.78 -10.67 0.27
N GLN A 93 -12.52 -9.58 0.55
CA GLN A 93 -12.68 -8.47 -0.41
C GLN A 93 -11.36 -7.74 -0.72
N LYS A 94 -10.43 -7.66 0.25
CA LYS A 94 -9.19 -6.89 0.09
C LYS A 94 -8.11 -7.70 -0.59
N ILE A 95 -8.02 -8.99 -0.30
CA ILE A 95 -7.05 -9.90 -0.94
C ILE A 95 -7.45 -10.23 -2.38
N GLY A 96 -8.75 -10.28 -2.71
CA GLY A 96 -9.26 -10.52 -4.06
C GLY A 96 -8.92 -9.45 -5.10
N ARG A 97 -8.23 -8.38 -4.69
CA ARG A 97 -7.66 -7.35 -5.59
C ARG A 97 -6.28 -7.73 -6.13
N ALA A 98 -5.62 -8.69 -5.50
CA ALA A 98 -4.37 -9.26 -5.98
C ALA A 98 -4.69 -10.36 -7.03
N GLY A 99 -3.90 -10.48 -8.10
CA GLY A 99 -3.99 -11.65 -9.01
C GLY A 99 -5.05 -11.60 -10.11
N ARG A 100 -5.71 -10.45 -10.36
CA ARG A 100 -6.77 -10.30 -11.40
C ARG A 100 -6.39 -10.69 -12.83
N LYS A 101 -5.09 -10.81 -13.15
CA LYS A 101 -4.59 -11.24 -14.48
C LYS A 101 -3.92 -12.63 -14.47
N GLY A 102 -4.16 -13.44 -13.44
CA GLY A 102 -3.54 -14.78 -13.33
C GLY A 102 -2.04 -14.74 -13.00
N GLN A 103 -1.51 -13.58 -12.61
CA GLN A 103 -0.14 -13.45 -12.09
C GLN A 103 -0.11 -13.82 -10.60
N SER A 104 0.98 -14.46 -10.17
CA SER A 104 1.18 -14.80 -8.75
C SER A 104 1.03 -13.56 -7.88
N SER A 105 0.19 -13.67 -6.87
CA SER A 105 -0.12 -12.57 -5.98
C SER A 105 -0.23 -13.04 -4.54
N GLU A 106 0.37 -12.31 -3.61
CA GLU A 106 0.45 -12.72 -2.21
C GLU A 106 -0.34 -11.74 -1.33
N ALA A 107 -1.17 -12.29 -0.45
CA ALA A 107 -1.78 -11.56 0.64
C ALA A 107 -1.07 -11.90 1.95
N ILE A 108 -0.44 -10.91 2.58
CA ILE A 108 0.32 -11.10 3.82
C ILE A 108 -0.43 -10.39 4.95
N LEU A 109 -0.81 -11.16 5.98
CA LEU A 109 -1.41 -10.64 7.19
C LEU A 109 -0.39 -10.69 8.32
N TYR A 110 0.03 -9.53 8.81
CA TYR A 110 0.75 -9.44 10.07
C TYR A 110 -0.26 -9.29 11.21
N TYR A 111 -0.16 -10.16 12.21
CA TYR A 111 -0.94 -10.13 13.44
C TYR A 111 -0.02 -10.38 14.64
N ASN A 112 -0.38 -9.84 15.78
CA ASN A 112 0.22 -10.16 17.08
C ASN A 112 -0.81 -10.86 17.97
N ASN A 113 -0.37 -11.67 18.93
CA ASN A 113 -1.23 -12.34 19.91
C ASN A 113 -2.00 -11.36 20.83
N TYR A 114 -1.63 -10.08 20.84
CA TYR A 114 -2.35 -9.00 21.53
C TYR A 114 -3.40 -8.31 20.65
N ASP A 115 -3.47 -8.63 19.36
CA ASP A 115 -4.49 -8.10 18.47
C ASP A 115 -5.81 -8.85 18.72
N LYS A 116 -6.63 -8.30 19.62
CA LYS A 116 -8.01 -8.77 19.82
C LYS A 116 -8.82 -8.50 18.53
N GLY A 117 -9.47 -9.55 18.05
CA GLY A 117 -10.45 -9.50 16.94
C GLY A 117 -11.75 -8.82 17.33
#